data_AF-A0A9P7MDA9-F1
#
_entry.id   AF-A0A9P7MDA9-F1
#
_cell.length_a   1.000
_cell.length_b   1.000
_cell.length_c   1.000
_cell.angle_alpha   90.00
_cell.angle_beta   90.00
_cell.angle_gamma   90.00
#
_symmetry.space_group_name_H-M   'P 1'
#
loop_
_entity.id
_entity.type
_entity.pdbx_description
1 polymer ?
#
loop_
_entity_poly.entity_id
_entity_poly.type
_entity_poly.pdbx_seq_one_letter_code
_entity_poly.pdbx_strand_id
1 'polypeptide(L)'
;MSTIASPRETSVLPLRRLPSSTPTSSGRPSLENTRSGITSPEQTSSALPPLPPLPPSTSKRANRAALREFYKLRAPRIAIGGSEVPASDLDDPKFDAGDYVARVVENSGLEDVLRLYTQVVGELRALDAEKKALVYDNYSKLITATETIRKKKRETRKIDKRQLRANMDPLNPMASTLDPAIAQIYSQASSIREKLRESVPPPDSDQGRARAAELCRQRSRHLAAEALATPNRLRHLVKEGKVQEAKRQWEMPKRLLVAWLERGIGGADVQAVIDEGDAVFQPKSAQVQANSPESSSQDLPTNG
;
A
#
# COMPACT_ATOMS: atom_id res chain seq x y z
N MET A 1 -29.97 -33.94 29.42
CA MET A 1 -28.70 -33.19 29.50
C MET A 1 -28.10 -33.14 28.10
N SER A 2 -27.78 -31.93 27.62
CA SER A 2 -26.89 -31.57 26.47
C SER A 2 -27.31 -31.97 25.04
N THR A 3 -27.07 -31.24 23.94
CA THR A 3 -26.70 -29.84 23.62
C THR A 3 -26.75 -29.70 22.08
N ILE A 4 -27.39 -28.63 21.58
CA ILE A 4 -27.04 -27.71 20.48
C ILE A 4 -26.33 -28.26 19.21
N ALA A 5 -26.97 -28.10 18.06
CA ALA A 5 -26.35 -27.56 16.83
C ALA A 5 -27.43 -27.12 15.81
N SER A 6 -27.47 -25.83 15.47
CA SER A 6 -28.25 -25.26 14.35
C SER A 6 -27.32 -24.94 13.17
N PRO A 7 -27.79 -25.06 11.92
CA PRO A 7 -27.21 -24.35 10.78
C PRO A 7 -28.07 -23.15 10.35
N ARG A 8 -27.40 -22.07 9.95
CA ARG A 8 -27.89 -20.97 9.09
C ARG A 8 -28.09 -21.52 7.64
N GLU A 9 -28.95 -21.03 6.75
CA GLU A 9 -29.03 -19.69 6.15
C GLU A 9 -30.32 -19.47 5.31
N THR A 10 -30.69 -18.18 5.21
CA THR A 10 -31.31 -17.43 4.09
C THR A 10 -32.52 -17.96 3.31
N SER A 11 -33.63 -17.23 3.39
CA SER A 11 -34.55 -17.05 2.26
C SER A 11 -35.20 -15.67 2.31
N VAL A 12 -35.05 -14.97 1.19
CA VAL A 12 -35.43 -13.58 0.92
C VAL A 12 -36.79 -13.63 0.21
N LEU A 13 -37.82 -12.98 0.77
CA LEU A 13 -39.13 -12.83 0.12
C LEU A 13 -39.24 -11.46 -0.56
N PRO A 14 -39.83 -11.35 -1.76
CA PRO A 14 -40.10 -10.07 -2.40
C PRO A 14 -41.51 -9.58 -2.02
N LEU A 15 -41.63 -8.35 -1.51
CA LEU A 15 -42.93 -7.74 -1.19
C LEU A 15 -43.39 -6.78 -2.29
N ARG A 16 -44.54 -7.12 -2.86
CA ARG A 16 -45.31 -6.45 -3.93
C ARG A 16 -45.94 -5.15 -3.38
N ARG A 17 -45.78 -4.05 -4.12
CA ARG A 17 -46.26 -2.70 -3.76
C ARG A 17 -47.63 -2.43 -4.40
N LEU A 18 -48.62 -2.06 -3.58
CA LEU A 18 -49.95 -1.53 -3.99
C LEU A 18 -49.99 -0.01 -3.80
N PRO A 19 -50.67 0.78 -4.66
CA PRO A 19 -51.02 2.16 -4.38
C PRO A 19 -52.49 2.29 -3.93
N SER A 20 -52.75 3.04 -2.85
CA SER A 20 -54.09 3.46 -2.45
C SER A 20 -54.24 4.96 -2.69
N SER A 21 -55.27 5.31 -3.45
CA SER A 21 -55.81 6.64 -3.66
C SER A 21 -56.81 7.01 -2.56
N THR A 22 -56.91 8.31 -2.20
CA THR A 22 -58.15 9.11 -2.10
C THR A 22 -57.81 10.59 -1.76
N PRO A 23 -58.71 11.55 -2.08
CA PRO A 23 -58.41 12.97 -2.34
C PRO A 23 -59.06 13.97 -1.34
N THR A 24 -59.19 15.24 -1.76
CA THR A 24 -60.03 16.37 -1.24
C THR A 24 -59.53 17.09 0.04
N SER A 25 -59.62 18.41 0.26
CA SER A 25 -60.02 19.62 -0.50
C SER A 25 -59.89 20.85 0.45
N SER A 26 -59.85 22.06 -0.13
CA SER A 26 -60.02 23.42 0.45
C SER A 26 -58.79 24.09 1.09
N GLY A 27 -58.41 25.35 0.79
CA GLY A 27 -58.93 26.33 -0.17
C GLY A 27 -58.16 27.68 -0.09
N ARG A 28 -57.52 28.06 -1.22
CA ARG A 28 -57.15 29.43 -1.72
C ARG A 28 -56.10 30.30 -0.99
N PRO A 29 -55.47 31.30 -1.64
CA PRO A 29 -55.23 31.54 -3.08
C PRO A 29 -53.76 31.85 -3.45
N SER A 30 -53.47 31.71 -4.75
CA SER A 30 -52.23 32.08 -5.43
C SER A 30 -52.04 33.60 -5.53
N LEU A 31 -50.83 34.08 -5.29
CA LEU A 31 -50.29 35.31 -5.86
C LEU A 31 -48.91 34.99 -6.44
N GLU A 32 -48.91 34.67 -7.73
CA GLU A 32 -47.73 34.67 -8.58
C GLU A 32 -47.45 36.14 -8.96
N ASN A 33 -46.29 36.67 -8.59
CA ASN A 33 -45.80 37.91 -9.18
C ASN A 33 -44.39 37.71 -9.70
N THR A 34 -44.30 37.73 -11.02
CA THR A 34 -43.12 37.65 -11.89
C THR A 34 -42.19 38.86 -11.71
N ARG A 35 -40.90 38.64 -12.00
CA ARG A 35 -39.82 39.56 -12.49
C ARG A 35 -38.48 39.16 -11.85
N SER A 36 -37.33 39.07 -12.51
CA SER A 36 -36.89 39.21 -13.90
C SER A 36 -35.48 38.62 -13.96
N GLY A 37 -35.07 38.11 -15.12
CA GLY A 37 -33.67 37.81 -15.39
C GLY A 37 -32.82 39.08 -15.53
N ILE A 38 -31.55 38.97 -15.13
CA ILE A 38 -30.43 39.78 -15.63
C ILE A 38 -29.20 38.84 -15.67
N THR A 39 -28.88 38.28 -16.83
CA THR A 39 -27.78 38.68 -17.73
C THR A 39 -26.53 39.28 -17.07
N SER A 40 -25.39 38.67 -17.38
CA SER A 40 -24.00 39.05 -17.09
C SER A 40 -23.62 40.45 -17.62
N PRO A 41 -22.40 40.93 -17.33
CA PRO A 41 -21.37 40.76 -18.37
C PRO A 41 -19.95 40.46 -17.86
N GLU A 42 -19.22 39.67 -18.66
CA GLU A 42 -17.75 39.69 -18.74
C GLU A 42 -17.27 41.01 -19.35
N GLN A 43 -16.07 41.47 -18.95
CA GLN A 43 -15.23 42.33 -19.78
C GLN A 43 -13.77 41.88 -19.72
N THR A 44 -13.20 41.75 -20.92
CA THR A 44 -11.82 41.48 -21.27
C THR A 44 -10.98 42.78 -21.21
N SER A 45 -9.66 42.68 -20.96
CA SER A 45 -8.56 43.43 -21.63
C SER A 45 -7.24 43.38 -20.83
N SER A 46 -6.14 43.62 -21.55
CA SER A 46 -4.77 43.12 -21.43
C SER A 46 -3.69 44.08 -20.86
N ALA A 47 -2.61 43.49 -20.30
CA ALA A 47 -1.16 43.84 -20.28
C ALA A 47 -0.52 45.11 -19.61
N LEU A 48 0.27 44.86 -18.52
CA LEU A 48 1.60 45.38 -18.03
C LEU A 48 1.87 46.90 -17.70
N PRO A 49 2.87 47.34 -16.86
CA PRO A 49 3.92 46.69 -16.02
C PRO A 49 3.97 47.16 -14.50
N PRO A 50 5.00 46.87 -13.63
CA PRO A 50 4.87 46.79 -12.15
C PRO A 50 5.44 47.98 -11.33
N LEU A 51 5.02 48.13 -10.04
CA LEU A 51 5.68 48.74 -8.83
C LEU A 51 4.60 49.10 -7.74
N PRO A 52 4.85 49.29 -6.41
CA PRO A 52 5.80 48.75 -5.41
C PRO A 52 5.03 48.08 -4.20
N PRO A 53 5.61 47.72 -3.01
CA PRO A 53 5.04 46.73 -2.09
C PRO A 53 3.92 47.25 -1.14
N LEU A 54 2.93 46.38 -0.89
CA LEU A 54 1.72 46.63 -0.08
C LEU A 54 1.99 46.59 1.45
N PRO A 55 1.43 47.50 2.27
CA PRO A 55 1.44 47.40 3.74
C PRO A 55 0.44 46.33 4.25
N PRO A 56 0.63 45.81 5.48
CA PRO A 56 -0.17 44.69 6.02
C PRO A 56 -1.64 45.08 6.20
N SER A 57 -2.53 44.29 5.59
CA SER A 57 -3.98 44.51 5.55
C SER A 57 -4.67 44.26 6.90
N THR A 58 -4.62 45.24 7.80
CA THR A 58 -5.44 45.30 9.02
C THR A 58 -6.91 45.68 8.72
N SER A 59 -7.14 46.40 7.62
CA SER A 59 -8.45 46.92 7.20
C SER A 59 -9.48 45.83 6.88
N LYS A 60 -9.06 44.70 6.28
CA LYS A 60 -9.96 43.57 5.96
C LYS A 60 -10.51 42.91 7.22
N ARG A 61 -9.73 42.88 8.31
CA ARG A 61 -10.14 42.28 9.59
C ARG A 61 -11.13 43.19 10.33
N ALA A 62 -10.88 44.50 10.31
CA ALA A 62 -11.78 45.51 10.87
C ALA A 62 -13.12 45.60 10.11
N ASN A 63 -13.08 45.58 8.77
CA ASN A 63 -14.29 45.62 7.95
C ASN A 63 -15.15 44.36 8.15
N ARG A 64 -14.52 43.19 8.28
CA ARG A 64 -15.21 41.95 8.66
C ARG A 64 -15.83 42.02 10.08
N ALA A 65 -15.21 42.74 11.01
CA ALA A 65 -15.76 42.93 12.36
C ALA A 65 -16.97 43.89 12.34
N ALA A 66 -16.86 45.02 11.64
CA ALA A 66 -17.95 45.98 11.47
C ALA A 66 -19.17 45.35 10.77
N LEU A 67 -18.95 44.55 9.72
CA LEU A 67 -20.03 43.81 9.06
C LEU A 67 -20.68 42.78 10.00
N ARG A 68 -19.92 42.14 10.89
CA ARG A 68 -20.48 41.21 11.90
C ARG A 68 -21.36 41.92 12.92
N GLU A 69 -20.98 43.13 13.33
CA GLU A 69 -21.76 43.95 14.26
C GLU A 69 -23.02 44.52 13.59
N PHE A 70 -22.90 45.01 12.35
CA PHE A 70 -24.02 45.56 11.58
C PHE A 70 -25.13 44.52 11.32
N TYR A 71 -24.76 43.28 11.00
CA TYR A 71 -25.71 42.19 10.78
C TYR A 71 -26.06 41.41 12.07
N LYS A 72 -25.62 41.88 13.24
CA LYS A 72 -25.79 41.20 14.55
C LYS A 72 -25.38 39.72 14.50
N LEU A 73 -24.40 39.39 13.66
CA LEU A 73 -23.81 38.05 13.53
C LEU A 73 -22.82 37.82 14.67
N ARG A 74 -23.30 37.93 15.91
CA ARG A 74 -22.56 37.46 17.08
C ARG A 74 -22.45 35.95 16.91
N ALA A 75 -21.23 35.48 16.64
CA ALA A 75 -20.96 34.04 16.66
C ALA A 75 -21.47 33.51 18.01
N PRO A 76 -22.30 32.45 18.04
CA PRO A 76 -22.65 31.81 19.28
C PRO A 76 -21.33 31.26 19.82
N ARG A 77 -20.74 31.99 20.76
CA ARG A 77 -19.88 31.34 21.75
C ARG A 77 -20.81 30.33 22.37
N ILE A 78 -20.54 29.05 22.14
CA ILE A 78 -21.17 27.95 22.84
C ILE A 78 -20.70 28.12 24.29
N ALA A 79 -21.37 29.01 25.02
CA ALA A 79 -21.31 29.11 26.45
C ALA A 79 -22.18 27.95 26.94
N ILE A 80 -21.55 26.81 27.18
CA ILE A 80 -22.08 25.85 28.13
C ILE A 80 -21.84 26.54 29.47
N GLY A 81 -22.83 27.23 30.01
CA GLY A 81 -22.68 27.94 31.28
C GLY A 81 -23.84 28.88 31.58
N GLY A 82 -24.75 28.39 32.41
CA GLY A 82 -25.80 29.18 33.07
C GLY A 82 -27.15 29.07 32.38
N SER A 83 -28.03 28.24 32.94
CA SER A 83 -29.46 28.54 32.91
C SER A 83 -29.63 29.98 33.39
N GLU A 84 -30.36 30.84 32.66
CA GLU A 84 -30.70 32.20 33.11
C GLU A 84 -31.63 32.21 34.34
N VAL A 85 -32.09 31.03 34.76
CA VAL A 85 -32.88 30.85 35.98
C VAL A 85 -31.91 30.74 37.17
N PRO A 86 -31.96 31.67 38.15
CA PRO A 86 -31.19 31.51 39.38
C PRO A 86 -31.57 30.19 40.05
N ALA A 87 -30.57 29.44 40.51
CA ALA A 87 -30.80 28.17 41.21
C ALA A 87 -31.75 28.40 42.38
N SER A 88 -32.88 27.69 42.37
CA SER A 88 -33.89 27.76 43.42
C SER A 88 -33.41 26.99 44.63
N ASP A 89 -33.87 27.34 45.83
CA ASP A 89 -33.63 26.54 47.05
C ASP A 89 -34.20 25.11 46.91
N LEU A 90 -35.11 24.90 45.96
CA LEU A 90 -35.67 23.60 45.57
C LEU A 90 -34.70 22.74 44.72
N ASP A 91 -33.64 23.35 44.17
CA ASP A 91 -32.64 22.68 43.32
C ASP A 91 -31.41 22.18 44.14
N ASP A 92 -31.38 22.40 45.47
CA ASP A 92 -30.29 21.93 46.32
C ASP A 92 -30.29 20.39 46.39
N PRO A 93 -29.15 19.71 46.16
CA PRO A 93 -29.05 18.25 46.28
C PRO A 93 -29.39 17.68 47.67
N LYS A 94 -29.44 18.51 48.71
CA LYS A 94 -29.89 18.13 50.08
C LYS A 94 -31.37 18.45 50.34
N PHE A 95 -32.11 18.89 49.33
CA PHE A 95 -33.52 19.21 49.47
C PHE A 95 -34.34 17.97 49.88
N ASP A 96 -35.08 18.09 50.98
CA ASP A 96 -36.09 17.09 51.37
C ASP A 96 -37.50 17.64 51.12
N ALA A 97 -38.22 16.96 50.23
CA ALA A 97 -39.59 17.30 49.87
C ALA A 97 -40.56 17.10 51.05
N GLY A 98 -40.31 16.10 51.91
CA GLY A 98 -41.16 15.80 53.06
C GLY A 98 -41.17 16.95 54.07
N ASP A 99 -39.98 17.34 54.55
CA ASP A 99 -39.79 18.45 55.48
C ASP A 99 -40.23 19.79 54.89
N TYR A 100 -40.05 20.01 53.58
CA TYR A 100 -40.52 21.23 52.92
C TYR A 100 -42.04 21.31 52.89
N VAL A 101 -42.74 20.25 52.48
CA VAL A 101 -44.20 20.23 52.44
C VAL A 101 -44.79 20.34 53.84
N ALA A 102 -44.22 19.65 54.83
CA ALA A 102 -44.65 19.76 56.23
C ALA A 102 -44.56 21.21 56.74
N ARG A 103 -43.43 21.89 56.50
CA ARG A 103 -43.24 23.30 56.85
C ARG A 103 -44.20 24.23 56.12
N VAL A 104 -44.48 23.97 54.84
CA VAL A 104 -45.44 24.78 54.08
C VAL A 104 -46.86 24.62 54.63
N VAL A 105 -47.30 23.39 54.89
CA VAL A 105 -48.66 23.13 55.41
C VAL A 105 -48.85 23.65 56.83
N GLU A 106 -47.81 23.62 57.67
CA GLU A 106 -47.87 24.14 59.04
C GLU A 106 -47.89 25.68 59.11
N ASN A 107 -47.21 26.36 58.17
CA ASN A 107 -47.02 27.82 58.22
C ASN A 107 -47.88 28.62 57.22
N SER A 108 -48.62 27.97 56.31
CA SER A 108 -49.42 28.65 55.29
C SER A 108 -50.88 28.21 55.27
N GLY A 109 -51.77 29.10 54.81
CA GLY A 109 -53.19 28.80 54.70
C GLY A 109 -53.50 27.90 53.49
N LEU A 110 -54.66 27.24 53.50
CA LEU A 110 -55.11 26.36 52.41
C LEU A 110 -55.07 27.04 51.02
N GLU A 111 -55.41 28.33 50.96
CA GLU A 111 -55.38 29.10 49.72
C GLU A 111 -53.95 29.24 49.16
N ASP A 112 -52.98 29.51 50.03
CA ASP A 112 -51.57 29.64 49.65
C ASP A 112 -51.01 28.29 49.17
N VAL A 113 -51.37 27.21 49.85
CA VAL A 113 -50.99 25.84 49.44
C VAL A 113 -51.56 25.51 48.05
N LEU A 114 -52.82 25.87 47.78
CA LEU A 114 -53.43 25.65 46.46
C LEU A 114 -52.78 26.50 45.36
N ARG A 115 -52.46 27.77 45.66
CA ARG A 115 -51.72 28.65 44.74
C ARG A 115 -50.34 28.06 44.43
N LEU A 116 -49.60 27.64 45.45
CA LEU A 116 -48.28 27.01 45.30
C LEU A 116 -48.37 25.73 44.47
N TYR A 117 -49.39 24.89 44.71
CA TYR A 117 -49.62 23.70 43.89
C TYR A 117 -49.84 24.05 42.42
N THR A 118 -50.70 25.03 42.12
CA THR A 118 -50.95 25.43 40.73
C THR A 118 -49.71 26.01 40.06
N GLN A 119 -48.89 26.75 40.82
CA GLN A 119 -47.62 27.29 40.35
C GLN A 119 -46.63 26.17 40.02
N VAL A 120 -46.36 25.25 40.96
CA VAL A 120 -45.42 24.13 40.77
C VAL A 120 -45.86 23.24 39.62
N VAL A 121 -47.16 22.98 39.49
CA VAL A 121 -47.71 22.20 38.37
C VAL A 121 -47.54 22.93 37.02
N GLY A 122 -47.60 24.27 37.02
CA GLY A 122 -47.29 25.09 35.85
C GLY A 122 -45.80 25.03 35.49
N GLU A 123 -44.93 25.22 36.46
CA GLU A 123 -43.47 25.15 36.31
C GLU A 123 -43.01 23.77 35.83
N LEU A 124 -43.57 22.69 36.38
CA LEU A 124 -43.26 21.32 35.94
C LEU A 124 -43.60 21.12 34.45
N ARG A 125 -44.75 21.64 33.99
CA ARG A 125 -45.13 21.55 32.57
C ARG A 125 -44.24 22.42 31.68
N ALA A 126 -43.85 23.60 32.15
CA ALA A 126 -42.92 24.47 31.45
C ALA A 126 -41.53 23.82 31.31
N LEU A 127 -40.99 23.24 32.39
CA LEU A 127 -39.72 22.52 32.39
C LEU A 127 -39.76 21.26 31.52
N ASP A 128 -40.86 20.51 31.49
CA ASP A 128 -41.01 19.37 30.58
C ASP A 128 -41.06 19.82 29.11
N ALA A 129 -41.75 20.93 28.82
CA ALA A 129 -41.76 21.51 27.48
C ALA A 129 -40.38 22.00 27.06
N GLU A 130 -39.64 22.68 27.95
CA GLU A 130 -38.27 23.13 27.72
C GLU A 130 -37.32 21.95 27.50
N LYS A 131 -37.37 20.92 28.35
CA LYS A 131 -36.59 19.68 28.20
C LYS A 131 -36.86 19.06 26.84
N LYS A 132 -38.12 18.92 26.44
CA LYS A 132 -38.50 18.41 25.12
C LYS A 132 -37.92 19.29 24.01
N ALA A 133 -38.09 20.61 24.10
CA ALA A 133 -37.56 21.55 23.11
C ALA A 133 -36.04 21.44 22.95
N LEU A 134 -35.29 21.35 24.05
CA LEU A 134 -33.83 21.15 24.03
C LEU A 134 -33.43 19.83 23.38
N VAL A 135 -34.14 18.75 23.70
CA VAL A 135 -33.91 17.43 23.10
C VAL A 135 -34.17 17.47 21.59
N TYR A 136 -35.28 18.09 21.15
CA TYR A 136 -35.59 18.23 19.72
C TYR A 136 -34.59 19.10 18.99
N ASP A 137 -34.18 20.23 19.56
CA ASP A 137 -33.17 21.10 18.97
C ASP A 137 -31.81 20.38 18.86
N ASN A 138 -31.40 19.66 19.91
CA ASN A 138 -30.14 18.91 19.90
C ASN A 138 -30.14 17.80 18.84
N TYR A 139 -31.20 16.96 18.80
CA TYR A 139 -31.30 15.92 17.79
C TYR A 139 -31.43 16.50 16.38
N SER A 140 -32.19 17.58 16.19
CA SER A 140 -32.31 18.26 14.89
C SER A 140 -30.96 18.80 14.41
N LYS A 141 -30.15 19.38 15.31
CA LYS A 141 -28.78 19.83 15.02
C LYS A 141 -27.85 18.67 14.65
N LEU A 142 -27.90 17.56 15.38
CA LEU A 142 -27.11 16.36 15.08
C LEU A 142 -27.49 15.74 13.73
N ILE A 143 -28.79 15.64 13.44
CA ILE A 143 -29.29 15.15 12.15
C ILE A 143 -28.78 16.06 11.02
N THR A 144 -28.96 17.37 11.15
CA THR A 144 -28.49 18.35 10.14
C THR A 144 -26.97 18.29 9.93
N ALA A 145 -26.20 18.14 11.02
CA ALA A 145 -24.75 18.00 10.94
C ALA A 145 -24.34 16.71 10.22
N THR A 146 -24.97 15.58 10.55
CA THR A 146 -24.69 14.29 9.89
C THR A 146 -25.09 14.28 8.42
N GLU A 147 -26.20 14.92 8.05
CA GLU A 147 -26.61 15.11 6.65
C GLU A 147 -25.60 15.99 5.89
N THR A 148 -25.13 17.07 6.51
CA THR A 148 -24.11 17.95 5.93
C THR A 148 -22.81 17.19 5.68
N ILE A 149 -22.38 16.36 6.62
CA ILE A 149 -21.20 15.47 6.46
C ILE A 149 -21.43 14.49 5.31
N ARG A 150 -22.61 13.86 5.22
CA ARG A 150 -22.94 12.95 4.09
C ARG A 150 -22.93 13.69 2.75
N LYS A 151 -23.49 14.90 2.68
CA LYS A 151 -23.48 15.74 1.48
C LYS A 151 -22.04 16.10 1.08
N LYS A 152 -21.24 16.61 2.02
CA LYS A 152 -19.83 16.93 1.78
C LYS A 152 -19.05 15.71 1.31
N LYS A 153 -19.23 14.54 1.95
CA LYS A 153 -18.59 13.28 1.54
C LYS A 153 -18.96 12.86 0.11
N ARG A 154 -20.23 13.04 -0.29
CA ARG A 154 -20.66 12.79 -1.68
C ARG A 154 -20.00 13.77 -2.65
N GLU A 155 -19.94 15.05 -2.32
CA GLU A 155 -19.30 16.06 -3.16
C GLU A 155 -17.79 15.82 -3.29
N THR A 156 -17.08 15.51 -2.20
CA THR A 156 -15.66 15.11 -2.25
C THR A 156 -15.46 13.89 -3.14
N ARG A 157 -16.26 12.83 -2.96
CA ARG A 157 -16.20 11.65 -3.86
C ARG A 157 -16.48 11.97 -5.32
N LYS A 158 -17.40 12.91 -5.61
CA LYS A 158 -17.68 13.37 -6.99
C LYS A 158 -16.51 14.17 -7.55
N ILE A 159 -15.86 15.00 -6.74
CA ILE A 159 -14.66 15.76 -7.13
C ILE A 159 -13.52 14.78 -7.43
N ASP A 160 -13.24 13.83 -6.54
CA ASP A 160 -12.20 12.82 -6.73
C ASP A 160 -12.44 11.99 -8.00
N LYS A 161 -13.68 11.56 -8.25
CA LYS A 161 -14.05 10.86 -9.49
C LYS A 161 -13.85 11.72 -10.74
N ARG A 162 -14.20 13.01 -10.68
CA ARG A 162 -14.00 13.94 -11.81
C ARG A 162 -12.52 14.19 -12.06
N GLN A 163 -11.72 14.38 -11.01
CA GLN A 163 -10.27 14.52 -11.11
C GLN A 163 -9.62 13.25 -11.67
N LEU A 164 -10.02 12.06 -11.20
CA LEU A 164 -9.52 10.81 -11.76
C LEU A 164 -9.84 10.66 -13.24
N ARG A 165 -11.07 11.01 -13.67
CA ARG A 165 -11.43 11.03 -15.09
C ARG A 165 -10.60 12.05 -15.87
N ALA A 166 -10.49 13.28 -15.39
CA ALA A 166 -9.71 14.33 -16.03
C ALA A 166 -8.20 14.03 -16.06
N ASN A 167 -7.67 13.28 -15.09
CA ASN A 167 -6.29 12.80 -15.11
C ASN A 167 -6.11 11.57 -16.01
N MET A 168 -7.13 10.72 -16.18
CA MET A 168 -7.07 9.54 -17.05
C MET A 168 -7.37 9.86 -18.53
N ASP A 169 -8.20 10.86 -18.83
CA ASP A 169 -8.47 11.34 -20.19
C ASP A 169 -7.20 11.68 -20.99
N PRO A 170 -6.19 12.40 -20.44
CA PRO A 170 -4.94 12.67 -21.13
C PRO A 170 -3.96 11.48 -21.16
N LEU A 171 -4.16 10.44 -20.32
CA LEU A 171 -3.39 9.19 -20.42
C LEU A 171 -3.99 8.21 -21.46
N ASN A 172 -5.26 8.39 -21.84
CA ASN A 172 -5.92 7.58 -22.85
C ASN A 172 -5.25 7.61 -24.25
N PRO A 173 -4.74 8.75 -24.79
CA PRO A 173 -4.03 8.74 -26.08
C PRO A 173 -2.69 7.99 -26.03
N MET A 174 -1.97 7.99 -24.90
CA MET A 174 -0.74 7.18 -24.74
C MET A 174 -1.04 5.70 -24.49
N ALA A 175 -2.13 5.37 -23.80
CA ALA A 175 -2.55 3.97 -23.65
C ALA A 175 -2.98 3.37 -25.00
N SER A 176 -3.68 4.14 -25.83
CA SER A 176 -4.14 3.73 -27.16
C SER A 176 -2.99 3.51 -28.18
N THR A 177 -1.80 4.07 -27.96
CA THR A 177 -0.61 3.79 -28.80
C THR A 177 0.16 2.54 -28.38
N LEU A 178 -0.05 2.02 -27.17
CA LEU A 178 0.62 0.81 -26.70
C LEU A 178 0.00 -0.45 -27.29
N ASP A 179 -1.32 -0.51 -27.42
CA ASP A 179 -2.02 -1.66 -28.02
C ASP A 179 -1.53 -2.02 -29.43
N PRO A 180 -1.40 -1.08 -30.39
CA PRO A 180 -0.85 -1.40 -31.71
C PRO A 180 0.64 -1.74 -31.67
N ALA A 181 1.43 -1.15 -30.78
CA ALA A 181 2.85 -1.50 -30.62
C ALA A 181 3.02 -2.93 -30.09
N ILE A 182 2.20 -3.34 -29.12
CA ILE A 182 2.18 -4.71 -28.59
C ILE A 182 1.75 -5.70 -29.67
N ALA A 183 0.74 -5.37 -30.47
CA ALA A 183 0.31 -6.20 -31.59
C ALA A 183 1.42 -6.36 -32.65
N GLN A 184 2.18 -5.29 -32.93
CA GLN A 184 3.34 -5.34 -33.83
C GLN A 184 4.47 -6.22 -33.27
N ILE A 185 4.77 -6.12 -31.98
CA ILE A 185 5.78 -6.97 -31.35
C ILE A 185 5.35 -8.44 -31.41
N TYR A 186 4.08 -8.74 -31.17
CA TYR A 186 3.57 -10.11 -31.23
C TYR A 186 3.63 -10.68 -32.65
N SER A 187 3.32 -9.87 -33.66
CA SER A 187 3.40 -10.29 -35.07
C SER A 187 4.86 -10.50 -35.50
N GLN A 188 5.77 -9.61 -35.11
CA GLN A 188 7.21 -9.75 -35.37
C GLN A 188 7.79 -10.99 -34.69
N ALA A 189 7.51 -11.18 -33.39
CA ALA A 189 7.97 -12.34 -32.64
C ALA A 189 7.42 -13.66 -33.22
N SER A 190 6.15 -13.66 -33.65
CA SER A 190 5.55 -14.82 -34.32
C SER A 190 6.21 -15.11 -35.68
N SER A 191 6.53 -14.08 -36.47
CA SER A 191 7.25 -14.23 -37.74
C SER A 191 8.66 -14.77 -37.54
N ILE A 192 9.40 -14.26 -36.55
CA ILE A 192 10.74 -14.76 -36.21
C ILE A 192 10.66 -16.22 -35.78
N ARG A 193 9.70 -16.57 -34.93
CA ARG A 193 9.48 -17.94 -34.48
C ARG A 193 9.17 -18.90 -35.64
N GLU A 194 8.35 -18.47 -36.60
CA GLU A 194 8.01 -19.29 -37.76
C GLU A 194 9.23 -19.49 -38.67
N LYS A 195 10.00 -18.44 -38.95
CA LYS A 195 11.28 -18.54 -39.70
C LYS A 195 12.30 -19.44 -38.99
N LEU A 196 12.37 -19.38 -37.67
CA LEU A 196 13.23 -20.26 -36.88
C LEU A 196 12.74 -21.71 -36.95
N ARG A 197 11.42 -21.94 -36.89
CA ARG A 197 10.83 -23.27 -37.02
C ARG A 197 11.06 -23.86 -38.41
N GLU A 198 11.01 -23.05 -39.46
CA GLU A 198 11.25 -23.49 -40.84
C GLU A 198 12.72 -23.84 -41.07
N SER A 199 13.65 -23.11 -40.42
CA SER A 199 15.10 -23.38 -40.51
C SER A 199 15.61 -24.49 -39.57
N VAL A 200 14.88 -24.80 -38.50
CA VAL A 200 15.24 -25.85 -37.53
C VAL A 200 14.37 -27.09 -37.79
N PRO A 201 14.95 -28.19 -38.31
CA PRO A 201 14.21 -29.42 -38.51
C PRO A 201 13.64 -29.95 -37.17
N PRO A 202 12.48 -30.62 -37.18
CA PRO A 202 11.85 -31.13 -35.97
C PRO A 202 12.83 -31.99 -35.15
N PRO A 203 12.83 -31.88 -33.80
CA PRO A 203 13.76 -32.61 -32.93
C PRO A 203 13.67 -34.14 -33.10
N ASP A 204 12.50 -34.65 -33.51
CA ASP A 204 12.23 -36.07 -33.70
C ASP A 204 12.60 -36.60 -35.09
N SER A 205 13.06 -35.73 -36.00
CA SER A 205 13.60 -36.15 -37.30
C SER A 205 15.02 -36.72 -37.17
N ASP A 206 15.40 -37.66 -38.05
CA ASP A 206 16.78 -38.19 -38.07
C ASP A 206 17.84 -37.10 -38.24
N GLN A 207 17.52 -36.04 -38.99
CA GLN A 207 18.37 -34.87 -39.17
C GLN A 207 18.49 -34.04 -37.88
N GLY A 208 17.40 -33.92 -37.10
CA GLY A 208 17.40 -33.28 -35.78
C GLY A 208 18.27 -34.04 -34.77
N ARG A 209 18.13 -35.37 -34.73
CA ARG A 209 18.95 -36.25 -33.89
C ARG A 209 20.44 -36.18 -34.26
N ALA A 210 20.77 -36.17 -35.55
CA ALA A 210 22.15 -36.05 -36.02
C ALA A 210 22.80 -34.71 -35.62
N ARG A 211 22.10 -33.59 -35.82
CA ARG A 211 22.58 -32.25 -35.41
C ARG A 211 22.76 -32.14 -33.89
N ALA A 212 21.81 -32.68 -33.11
CA ALA A 212 21.91 -32.70 -31.66
C ALA A 212 23.12 -33.52 -31.18
N ALA A 213 23.35 -34.69 -31.77
CA ALA A 213 24.52 -35.52 -31.48
C ALA A 213 25.83 -34.82 -31.84
N GLU A 214 25.88 -34.08 -32.95
CA GLU A 214 27.04 -33.30 -33.37
C GLU A 214 27.34 -32.15 -32.39
N LEU A 215 26.32 -31.37 -32.00
CA LEU A 215 26.47 -30.31 -31.00
C LEU A 215 26.94 -30.86 -29.65
N CYS A 216 26.40 -32.01 -29.21
CA CYS A 216 26.85 -32.69 -28.00
C CYS A 216 28.32 -33.12 -28.10
N ARG A 217 28.76 -33.64 -29.25
CA ARG A 217 30.16 -33.99 -29.50
C ARG A 217 31.06 -32.76 -29.49
N GLN A 218 30.64 -31.65 -30.11
CA GLN A 218 31.40 -30.40 -30.12
C GLN A 218 31.57 -29.83 -28.70
N ARG A 219 30.50 -29.79 -27.90
CA ARG A 219 30.56 -29.37 -26.48
C ARG A 219 31.51 -30.26 -25.69
N SER A 220 31.41 -31.58 -25.87
CA SER A 220 32.28 -32.54 -25.18
C SER A 220 33.75 -32.38 -25.58
N ARG A 221 34.03 -32.14 -26.87
CA ARG A 221 35.37 -31.84 -27.37
C ARG A 221 35.93 -30.54 -26.82
N HIS A 222 35.11 -29.49 -26.72
CA HIS A 222 35.53 -28.22 -26.13
C HIS A 222 35.89 -28.39 -24.65
N LEU A 223 35.04 -29.10 -23.89
CA LEU A 223 35.33 -29.41 -22.49
C LEU A 223 36.60 -30.26 -22.33
N ALA A 224 36.84 -31.22 -23.23
CA ALA A 224 38.07 -32.01 -23.23
C ALA A 224 39.30 -31.16 -23.53
N ALA A 225 39.22 -30.26 -24.52
CA ALA A 225 40.31 -29.35 -24.85
C ALA A 225 40.62 -28.38 -23.69
N GLU A 226 39.59 -27.87 -23.02
CA GLU A 226 39.74 -27.01 -21.85
C GLU A 226 40.38 -27.76 -20.68
N ALA A 227 39.94 -29.00 -20.40
CA ALA A 227 40.54 -29.84 -19.37
C ALA A 227 42.02 -30.14 -19.66
N LEU A 228 42.39 -30.47 -20.90
CA LEU A 228 43.78 -30.71 -21.31
C LEU A 228 44.66 -29.46 -21.24
N ALA A 229 44.10 -28.26 -21.44
CA ALA A 229 44.84 -27.01 -21.34
C ALA A 229 45.11 -26.58 -19.89
N THR A 230 44.34 -27.10 -18.93
CA THR A 230 44.43 -26.66 -17.53
C THR A 230 45.78 -26.92 -16.85
N PRO A 231 46.48 -28.09 -16.99
CA PRO A 231 47.78 -28.31 -16.35
C PRO A 231 48.85 -27.28 -16.76
N ASN A 232 48.88 -26.90 -18.04
CA ASN A 232 49.79 -25.86 -18.54
C ASN A 232 49.49 -24.51 -17.87
N ARG A 233 48.21 -24.15 -17.74
CA ARG A 233 47.78 -22.93 -17.03
C ARG A 233 48.18 -22.96 -15.55
N LEU A 234 48.08 -24.12 -14.89
CA LEU A 234 48.51 -24.28 -13.49
C LEU A 234 50.02 -24.07 -13.33
N ARG A 235 50.84 -24.56 -14.27
CA ARG A 235 52.30 -24.34 -14.25
C ARG A 235 52.65 -22.85 -14.30
N HIS A 236 51.93 -22.06 -15.08
CA HIS A 236 52.12 -20.61 -15.12
C HIS A 236 51.73 -19.93 -13.81
N LEU A 237 50.57 -20.27 -13.23
CA LEU A 237 50.13 -19.71 -11.95
C LEU A 237 51.05 -20.05 -10.78
N VAL A 238 51.64 -21.23 -10.78
CA VAL A 238 52.63 -21.64 -9.76
C VAL A 238 53.95 -20.89 -9.94
N LYS A 239 54.41 -20.63 -11.18
CA LYS A 239 55.58 -19.77 -11.44
C LYS A 239 55.37 -18.33 -10.96
N GLU A 240 54.14 -17.83 -11.03
CA GLU A 240 53.76 -16.51 -10.50
C GLU A 240 53.58 -16.48 -8.97
N GLY A 241 53.75 -17.61 -8.27
CA GLY A 241 53.61 -17.72 -6.81
C GLY A 241 52.17 -17.88 -6.30
N LYS A 242 51.17 -17.95 -7.19
CA LYS A 242 49.73 -18.05 -6.85
C LYS A 242 49.26 -19.49 -6.72
N VAL A 243 49.91 -20.26 -5.84
CA VAL A 243 49.68 -21.71 -5.69
C VAL A 243 48.26 -22.05 -5.22
N GLN A 244 47.67 -21.23 -4.35
CA GLN A 244 46.31 -21.47 -3.82
C GLN A 244 45.23 -21.27 -4.88
N GLU A 245 45.38 -20.26 -5.75
CA GLU A 245 44.46 -20.02 -6.86
C GLU A 245 44.53 -21.13 -7.90
N ALA A 246 45.74 -21.61 -8.19
CA ALA A 246 45.96 -22.76 -9.05
C ALA A 246 45.26 -24.03 -8.52
N LYS A 247 45.37 -24.33 -7.21
CA LYS A 247 44.66 -25.47 -6.60
C LYS A 247 43.14 -25.38 -6.80
N ARG A 248 42.54 -24.21 -6.55
CA ARG A 248 41.10 -23.99 -6.74
C ARG A 248 40.65 -24.17 -8.19
N GLN A 249 41.47 -23.71 -9.15
CA GLN A 249 41.17 -23.89 -10.58
C GLN A 249 41.31 -25.34 -11.05
N TRP A 250 42.09 -26.17 -10.34
CA TRP A 250 42.30 -27.58 -10.67
C TRP A 250 41.21 -28.51 -10.12
N GLU A 251 40.52 -28.14 -9.04
CA GLU A 251 39.51 -28.99 -8.38
C GLU A 251 38.40 -29.48 -9.32
N MET A 252 37.82 -28.58 -10.13
CA MET A 252 36.69 -28.91 -11.00
C MET A 252 37.12 -29.72 -12.24
N PRO A 253 38.18 -29.33 -13.00
CA PRO A 253 38.71 -30.16 -14.08
C PRO A 253 39.17 -31.54 -13.59
N LYS A 254 39.83 -31.62 -12.43
CA LYS A 254 40.26 -32.91 -11.84
C LYS A 254 39.08 -33.83 -11.55
N ARG A 255 38.01 -33.32 -10.92
CA ARG A 255 36.79 -34.10 -10.68
C ARG A 255 36.15 -34.61 -11.97
N LEU A 256 36.15 -33.79 -13.02
CA LEU A 256 35.64 -34.17 -14.34
C LEU A 256 36.49 -35.27 -14.98
N LEU A 257 37.82 -35.18 -14.91
CA LEU A 257 38.73 -36.21 -15.42
C LEU A 257 38.61 -37.53 -14.64
N VAL A 258 38.49 -37.49 -13.31
CA VAL A 258 38.24 -38.68 -12.49
C VAL A 258 36.91 -39.33 -12.87
N ALA A 259 35.85 -38.55 -13.03
CA ALA A 259 34.56 -39.07 -13.48
C ALA A 259 34.60 -39.65 -14.91
N TRP A 260 35.51 -39.17 -15.77
CA TRP A 260 35.74 -39.76 -17.10
C TRP A 260 36.47 -41.09 -17.02
N LEU A 261 37.48 -41.19 -16.14
CA LEU A 261 38.21 -42.42 -15.88
C LEU A 261 37.29 -43.52 -15.29
N GLU A 262 36.45 -43.17 -14.31
CA GLU A 262 35.47 -44.09 -13.72
C GLU A 262 34.45 -44.60 -14.75
N ARG A 263 34.13 -43.78 -15.75
CA ARG A 263 33.26 -44.13 -16.88
C ARG A 263 33.98 -44.88 -18.00
N GLY A 264 35.28 -45.16 -17.84
CA GLY A 264 36.11 -45.84 -18.84
C GLY A 264 36.43 -45.01 -20.09
N ILE A 265 36.30 -43.69 -20.02
CA ILE A 265 36.55 -42.77 -21.13
C ILE A 265 38.00 -42.29 -21.04
N GLY A 266 38.84 -42.67 -22.01
CA GLY A 266 40.19 -42.10 -22.18
C GLY A 266 41.33 -42.72 -21.36
N GLY A 267 41.08 -43.81 -20.63
CA GLY A 267 42.10 -44.73 -20.10
C GLY A 267 43.36 -44.06 -19.52
N ALA A 268 44.53 -44.47 -20.03
CA ALA A 268 45.84 -44.01 -19.56
C ALA A 268 46.11 -42.52 -19.82
N ASP A 269 45.57 -41.95 -20.89
CA ASP A 269 45.82 -40.56 -21.27
C ASP A 269 45.15 -39.59 -20.27
N VAL A 270 43.96 -39.94 -19.77
CA VAL A 270 43.27 -39.16 -18.74
C VAL A 270 44.01 -39.22 -17.41
N GLN A 271 44.56 -40.40 -17.06
CA GLN A 271 45.37 -40.55 -15.85
C GLN A 271 46.66 -39.74 -15.92
N ALA A 272 47.34 -39.73 -17.08
CA ALA A 272 48.55 -38.94 -17.28
C ALA A 272 48.30 -37.43 -17.08
N VAL A 273 47.14 -36.92 -17.50
CA VAL A 273 46.76 -35.50 -17.31
C VAL A 273 46.47 -35.18 -15.85
N ILE A 274 45.89 -36.13 -15.11
CA ILE A 274 45.67 -36.00 -13.65
C ILE A 274 47.01 -35.93 -12.93
N ASP A 275 47.91 -36.87 -13.24
CA ASP A 275 49.25 -36.96 -12.64
C ASP A 275 50.08 -35.73 -13.00
N GLU A 276 49.99 -35.24 -14.24
CA GLU A 276 50.66 -34.03 -14.68
C GLU A 276 50.19 -32.80 -13.90
N GLY A 277 48.88 -32.63 -13.72
CA GLY A 277 48.30 -31.52 -12.95
C GLY A 277 48.65 -31.59 -11.47
N ASP A 278 48.68 -32.78 -10.87
CA ASP A 278 49.07 -32.97 -9.47
C ASP A 278 50.58 -32.75 -9.24
N ALA A 279 51.42 -33.13 -10.20
CA ALA A 279 52.86 -32.88 -10.17
C ALA A 279 53.22 -31.39 -10.18
N VAL A 280 52.33 -30.50 -10.66
CA VAL A 280 52.53 -29.03 -10.58
C VAL A 280 52.54 -28.54 -9.12
N PHE A 281 51.84 -29.23 -8.22
CA PHE A 281 51.72 -28.83 -6.82
C PHE A 281 52.67 -29.59 -5.88
N GLN A 282 53.31 -30.66 -6.36
CA GLN A 282 54.34 -31.36 -5.62
C GLN A 282 55.68 -30.63 -5.84
N PRO A 283 56.34 -30.12 -4.78
CA PRO A 283 57.68 -29.57 -4.93
C PRO A 283 58.60 -30.71 -5.38
N LYS A 284 59.30 -30.51 -6.50
CA LYS A 284 60.34 -31.41 -7.01
C LYS A 284 61.28 -31.72 -5.84
N SER A 285 61.23 -32.94 -5.32
CA SER A 285 62.18 -33.43 -4.33
C SER A 285 63.58 -33.15 -4.86
N ALA A 286 64.27 -32.22 -4.22
CA ALA A 286 65.64 -31.88 -4.52
C ALA A 286 66.51 -33.14 -4.42
N GLN A 287 67.46 -33.27 -5.36
CA GLN A 287 68.56 -34.21 -5.27
C GLN A 287 69.24 -34.12 -3.90
N VAL A 288 69.04 -35.09 -3.00
CA VAL A 288 69.84 -35.29 -1.78
C VAL A 288 69.84 -36.78 -1.42
N GLN A 289 70.71 -37.56 -2.08
CA GLN A 289 71.30 -38.80 -1.54
C GLN A 289 72.41 -39.31 -2.49
N ALA A 290 73.40 -38.46 -2.78
CA ALA A 290 74.69 -38.88 -3.32
C ALA A 290 75.68 -37.74 -3.13
N ASN A 291 75.99 -37.44 -1.87
CA ASN A 291 77.24 -36.83 -1.41
C ASN A 291 77.05 -36.41 0.05
N SER A 292 77.58 -37.20 0.98
CA SER A 292 78.38 -36.66 2.07
C SER A 292 79.38 -37.72 2.57
N PRO A 293 80.64 -37.33 2.83
CA PRO A 293 81.73 -38.18 3.29
C PRO A 293 81.85 -38.19 4.82
N GLU A 294 82.49 -39.23 5.37
CA GLU A 294 83.40 -39.25 6.54
C GLU A 294 83.70 -40.73 6.86
N SER A 295 84.88 -41.28 6.57
CA SER A 295 86.18 -41.08 7.23
C SER A 295 86.33 -41.87 8.55
N SER A 296 87.42 -42.65 8.59
CA SER A 296 88.10 -43.26 9.75
C SER A 296 87.55 -44.59 10.26
N SER A 297 88.34 -45.63 10.55
CA SER A 297 89.80 -45.87 10.46
C SER A 297 90.07 -47.32 10.91
N GLN A 298 91.26 -47.84 10.56
CA GLN A 298 92.00 -48.97 11.20
C GLN A 298 91.49 -50.40 10.92
N ASP A 299 92.30 -51.44 10.66
CA ASP A 299 93.76 -51.63 10.60
C ASP A 299 94.08 -52.96 9.85
N LEU A 300 95.13 -52.95 9.00
CA LEU A 300 96.26 -53.91 8.76
C LEU A 300 96.12 -55.46 8.99
N PRO A 301 97.07 -56.33 8.53
CA PRO A 301 98.17 -56.15 7.56
C PRO A 301 98.38 -57.29 6.51
N THR A 302 99.18 -56.93 5.49
CA THR A 302 100.15 -57.67 4.63
C THR A 302 100.26 -59.21 4.64
N ASN A 303 100.36 -59.82 3.44
CA ASN A 303 101.56 -60.57 3.02
C ASN A 303 101.54 -60.96 1.53
N GLY A 304 102.71 -60.93 0.86
CA GLY A 304 103.00 -61.63 -0.40
C GLY A 304 103.34 -60.77 -1.60
#